data_AF-A0A3C1VFM1-F1
#
_entry.id   AF-A0A3C1VFM1-F1
#
_cell.length_a   1.000
_cell.length_b   1.000
_cell.length_c   1.000
_cell.angle_alpha   90.00
_cell.angle_beta   90.00
_cell.angle_gamma   90.00
#
_symmetry.space_group_name_H-M   'P 1'
#
loop_
_entity.id
_entity.type
_entity.pdbx_description
1 polymer ?
#
loop_
_entity_poly.entity_id
_entity_poly.type
_entity_poly.pdbx_seq_one_letter_code
_entity_poly.pdbx_strand_id
1 'polypeptide(L)' 'MVATMKTSQPLSREAIGEFKAIYQDEFGEELSDDEVREIAMRLLRFFGVLNKDGGGSVDASDQTR' A
#
# COMPACT_ATOMS: atom_id res chain seq x y z
N MET A 1 6.27 26.25 7.28
CA MET A 1 7.01 25.53 6.24
C MET A 1 6.28 24.22 6.00
N VAL A 2 5.58 24.11 4.87
CA VAL A 2 4.72 22.95 4.56
C VAL A 2 5.61 21.74 4.27
N ALA A 3 5.48 20.70 5.10
CA ALA A 3 6.26 19.48 4.97
C ALA A 3 5.89 18.79 3.65
N THR A 4 6.90 18.64 2.79
CA THR A 4 6.90 17.81 1.60
C THR A 4 6.53 16.37 1.96
N MET A 5 5.24 16.02 1.94
CA MET A 5 4.78 14.62 1.98
C MET A 5 5.08 13.97 0.64
N LYS A 6 6.36 13.69 0.40
CA LYS A 6 6.85 12.78 -0.63
C LYS A 6 7.34 11.53 0.08
N THR A 7 6.41 10.78 0.63
CA THR A 7 6.74 9.45 1.16
C THR A 7 5.94 8.44 0.37
N SER A 8 6.36 8.25 -0.88
CA SER A 8 6.24 6.95 -1.52
C SER A 8 7.14 6.02 -0.72
N GLN A 9 6.72 5.63 0.48
CA GLN A 9 7.47 4.65 1.25
C GLN A 9 7.43 3.36 0.44
N PRO A 10 8.60 2.81 0.08
CA PRO A 10 8.63 1.54 -0.64
C PRO A 10 7.94 0.49 0.22
N LEU A 11 7.15 -0.38 -0.41
CA LEU A 11 6.54 -1.52 0.27
C LEU A 11 7.64 -2.32 1.00
N SER A 12 7.35 -2.75 2.22
CA SER A 12 8.26 -3.63 2.94
C SER A 12 8.41 -4.94 2.16
N ARG A 13 9.57 -5.59 2.30
CA ARG A 13 9.84 -6.88 1.65
C ARG A 13 8.86 -7.96 2.11
N GLU A 14 8.40 -7.86 3.35
CA GLU A 14 7.35 -8.70 3.92
C GLU A 14 6.01 -8.48 3.21
N ALA A 15 5.56 -7.23 3.06
CA ALA A 15 4.32 -6.92 2.36
C ALA A 15 4.36 -7.35 0.88
N ILE A 16 5.51 -7.26 0.22
CA ILE A 16 5.71 -7.79 -1.14
C ILE A 16 5.54 -9.32 -1.13
N GLY A 17 6.14 -10.02 -0.17
CA GLY A 17 6.04 -11.47 -0.03
C GLY A 17 4.61 -11.95 0.21
N GLU A 18 3.90 -11.31 1.14
CA GLU A 18 2.50 -11.63 1.43
C GLU A 18 1.59 -11.37 0.24
N PHE A 19 1.76 -10.23 -0.45
CA PHE A 19 0.96 -9.92 -1.63
C PHE A 19 1.14 -10.98 -2.73
N LYS A 20 2.37 -11.46 -2.95
CA LYS A 20 2.62 -12.54 -3.92
C LYS A 20 1.97 -13.85 -3.50
N ALA A 21 2.06 -14.22 -2.22
CA ALA A 21 1.47 -15.45 -1.72
C ALA A 21 -0.06 -15.45 -1.90
N ILE A 22 -0.71 -14.33 -1.58
CA ILE A 22 -2.15 -14.16 -1.78
C ILE A 22 -2.49 -14.25 -3.27
N TYR A 23 -1.77 -13.53 -4.13
CA TYR A 23 -2.05 -13.52 -5.57
C TYR A 23 -1.86 -14.91 -6.20
N GLN A 24 -0.84 -15.66 -5.77
CA GLN A 24 -0.60 -17.02 -6.23
C GLN A 24 -1.68 -17.99 -5.73
N ASP A 25 -2.14 -17.87 -4.49
CA ASP A 25 -3.18 -18.73 -3.93
C ASP A 25 -4.55 -18.47 -4.61
N GLU A 26 -4.89 -17.21 -4.86
CA GLU A 26 -6.18 -16.83 -5.44
C GLU A 26 -6.25 -16.99 -6.96
N PHE A 27 -5.15 -16.69 -7.68
CA PHE A 27 -5.14 -16.62 -9.15
C PHE A 27 -4.24 -17.69 -9.80
N GLY A 28 -3.39 -18.38 -9.03
CA GLY A 28 -2.44 -19.35 -9.57
C GLY A 28 -1.28 -18.71 -10.35
N GLU A 29 -1.11 -17.40 -10.26
CA GLU A 29 -0.11 -16.63 -11.01
C GLU A 29 1.01 -16.11 -10.09
N GLU A 30 2.25 -16.20 -10.56
CA GLU A 30 3.40 -15.65 -9.86
C GLU A 30 3.72 -14.25 -10.37
N LEU A 31 3.83 -13.29 -9.46
CA LEU A 31 4.17 -11.91 -9.78
C LEU A 31 5.64 -11.60 -9.46
N SER A 32 6.28 -10.82 -10.33
CA SER A 32 7.57 -10.20 -10.04
C SER A 32 7.44 -9.08 -9.00
N ASP A 33 8.55 -8.71 -8.37
CA ASP A 33 8.56 -7.61 -7.38
C ASP A 33 8.06 -6.29 -7.99
N ASP A 34 8.35 -6.06 -9.27
CA ASP A 34 7.98 -4.82 -9.97
C ASP A 34 6.48 -4.77 -10.28
N GLU A 35 5.89 -5.89 -10.70
CA GLU A 35 4.45 -6.03 -10.88
C GLU A 35 3.69 -5.81 -9.57
N VAL A 36 4.16 -6.43 -8.49
CA VAL A 36 3.58 -6.23 -7.15
C VAL A 36 3.62 -4.76 -6.75
N ARG A 37 4.74 -4.07 -6.96
CA ARG A 37 4.86 -2.64 -6.66
C ARG A 37 3.88 -1.82 -7.48
N GLU A 38 3.72 -2.11 -8.77
CA GLU A 38 2.80 -1.37 -9.63
C GLU A 38 1.34 -1.55 -9.18
N ILE A 39 0.93 -2.78 -8.93
CA ILE A 39 -0.43 -3.12 -8.52
C ILE A 39 -0.72 -2.51 -7.15
N ALA A 40 0.18 -2.69 -6.18
CA ALA A 40 0.03 -2.13 -4.85
C ALA A 40 -0.04 -0.59 -4.87
N MET A 41 0.77 0.10 -5.69
CA MET A 41 0.68 1.55 -5.85
C MET A 41 -0.66 2.01 -6.46
N ARG A 42 -1.23 1.22 -7.37
CA ARG A 42 -2.57 1.49 -7.91
C ARG A 42 -3.65 1.29 -6.83
N LEU A 43 -3.57 0.22 -6.04
CA LEU A 43 -4.48 -0.06 -4.93
C LEU A 43 -4.41 1.03 -3.84
N LEU A 44 -3.21 1.40 -3.40
CA LEU A 44 -3.03 2.46 -2.40
C LEU A 44 -3.59 3.80 -2.88
N ARG A 45 -3.40 4.14 -4.16
CA ARG A 45 -4.05 5.33 -4.76
C ARG A 45 -5.57 5.20 -4.78
N PHE A 46 -6.10 4.03 -5.14
CA PHE A 46 -7.54 3.79 -5.17
C PHE A 46 -8.16 3.93 -3.77
N PHE A 47 -7.59 3.29 -2.74
CA PHE A 47 -8.02 3.46 -1.36
C PHE A 47 -7.83 4.91 -0.86
N GLY A 48 -6.77 5.58 -1.27
CA GLY A 48 -6.56 7.00 -0.99
C GLY A 48 -7.66 7.90 -1.57
N VAL A 49 -8.17 7.58 -2.77
CA VAL A 49 -9.32 8.26 -3.36
C VAL A 49 -10.60 7.92 -2.59
N LEU A 50 -10.85 6.64 -2.31
CA LEU A 50 -12.04 6.19 -1.56
C LEU A 50 -12.14 6.84 -0.16
N ASN A 51 -11.03 6.96 0.56
CA ASN A 51 -10.99 7.54 1.90
C ASN A 51 -11.09 9.07 1.90
N LYS A 52 -10.78 9.73 0.78
CA LYS A 52 -10.85 11.19 0.63
C LYS A 52 -12.29 11.70 0.53
N ASP A 53 -13.21 10.85 0.07
CA ASP A 53 -14.65 11.13 0.09
C ASP A 53 -15.35 10.59 1.37
N GLY A 54 -14.65 9.79 2.18
CA GLY A 54 -15.17 9.15 3.40
C GLY A 54 -14.72 9.75 4.75
N GLY A 55 -13.87 10.77 4.76
CA GLY A 55 -13.47 11.48 6.00
C GLY A 55 -12.68 10.61 6.98
N GLY A 56 -11.44 10.26 6.65
CA GLY A 56 -10.55 9.60 7.60
C GLY A 56 -9.08 9.75 7.20
N SER A 57 -8.40 10.74 7.77
CA SER A 57 -6.93 10.74 7.86
C SER A 57 -6.53 9.45 8.55
N VAL A 58 -5.81 8.56 7.86
CA VAL A 58 -5.18 7.41 8.51
C VAL A 58 -3.98 7.95 9.30
N ASP A 59 -4.26 8.55 10.45
CA ASP A 59 -3.23 8.98 11.37
C ASP A 59 -2.73 7.73 12.09
N ALA A 60 -1.62 7.16 11.59
CA ALA A 60 -0.90 6.08 12.25
C ALA A 60 -0.10 6.59 13.47
N SER A 61 -0.66 7.55 14.21
CA SER A 61 -0.05 8.20 15.36
C SER A 61 -0.87 7.96 16.62
N ASP A 62 -1.24 6.71 16.91
CA ASP A 62 -1.69 6.32 18.25
C ASP A 62 -0.90 5.09 18.73
N GLN A 63 0.35 5.34 19.13
CA GLN A 63 0.99 4.55 20.17
C GLN A 63 2.02 5.42 20.90
N THR A 64 1.52 6.35 21.70
CA THR A 64 2.26 6.85 22.86
C THR A 64 1.27 7.11 23.98
N ARG A 65 1.27 6.21 24.95
CA ARG A 65 1.01 6.55 26.35
C ARG A 65 1.89 5.70 27.24
#